data_AF-A0A7Y3EH86-F1
#
_entry.id   AF-A0A7Y3EH86-F1
#
_cell.length_a   1.000
_cell.length_b   1.000
_cell.length_c   1.000
_cell.angle_alpha   90.00
_cell.angle_beta   90.00
_cell.angle_gamma   90.00
#
_symmetry.space_group_name_H-M   'P 1'
#
loop_
_entity.id
_entity.type
_entity.pdbx_description
1 polymer ?
#
loop_
_entity_poly.entity_id
_entity_poly.type
_entity_poly.pdbx_seq_one_letter_code
_entity_poly.pdbx_strand_id
1 'polypeptide(L)'
;MKKTLFLLATALLIFTNCKNDKSTESSASDQLSDSVRHHEWIDLERVDGTICKAFVVYPESSGPTKSVIVIHENRGLNDWAREFADELAGKGFLVIAPDLISNTVEGIEKTT
;
A
#
# COMPACT_ATOMS: atom_id res chain seq x y z
N MET A 1 12.48 47.16 -31.92
CA MET A 1 13.29 46.92 -33.14
C MET A 1 14.58 46.25 -32.69
N LYS A 2 14.71 44.91 -32.74
CA LYS A 2 15.55 44.13 -33.70
C LYS A 2 16.89 44.85 -33.99
N LYS A 3 18.10 44.30 -33.75
CA LYS A 3 18.75 43.12 -34.36
C LYS A 3 20.07 42.83 -33.59
N THR A 4 20.39 41.62 -33.09
CA THR A 4 21.02 40.44 -33.74
C THR A 4 22.50 40.60 -34.14
N LEU A 5 23.41 39.86 -33.48
CA LEU A 5 24.71 39.33 -33.99
C LEU A 5 25.30 38.33 -32.96
N PHE A 6 24.95 37.03 -32.92
CA PHE A 6 25.50 35.88 -33.66
C PHE A 6 27.03 35.87 -33.87
N LEU A 7 27.79 35.04 -33.13
CA LEU A 7 28.34 33.76 -33.61
C LEU A 7 29.34 33.12 -32.61
N LEU A 8 29.20 31.80 -32.43
CA LEU A 8 30.28 30.80 -32.33
C LEU A 8 31.04 30.59 -31.00
N ALA A 9 30.61 29.59 -30.21
CA ALA A 9 31.52 28.68 -29.51
C ALA A 9 30.80 27.41 -29.03
N THR A 10 31.06 26.32 -29.76
CA THR A 10 31.32 24.96 -29.26
C THR A 10 30.28 24.20 -28.44
N ALA A 11 29.78 23.15 -29.11
CA ALA A 11 29.24 21.91 -28.58
C ALA A 11 30.01 21.32 -27.38
N LEU A 12 29.30 21.09 -26.26
CA LEU A 12 29.48 20.10 -25.18
C LEU A 12 28.49 20.56 -24.08
N LEU A 13 27.48 19.86 -23.60
CA LEU A 13 27.30 18.49 -23.16
C LEU A 13 25.80 18.16 -23.36
N ILE A 14 25.45 17.37 -24.36
CA ILE A 14 24.22 16.55 -24.27
C ILE A 14 24.64 15.36 -23.42
N PHE A 15 24.69 15.54 -22.10
CA PHE A 15 24.67 14.40 -21.19
C PHE A 15 23.22 13.99 -21.03
N THR A 16 22.83 13.08 -21.93
CA THR A 16 22.12 11.85 -21.58
C THR A 16 21.33 11.94 -20.28
N ASN A 17 20.14 12.54 -20.35
CA ASN A 17 19.11 12.28 -19.36
C ASN A 17 18.47 10.94 -19.72
N CYS A 18 19.23 9.84 -19.58
CA CYS A 18 18.62 8.54 -19.37
C CYS A 18 18.06 8.60 -17.96
N LYS A 19 16.84 9.11 -17.82
CA LYS A 19 15.98 8.64 -16.75
C LYS A 19 15.95 7.13 -16.93
N ASN A 20 16.60 6.43 -16.00
CA ASN A 20 16.41 5.01 -15.82
C ASN A 20 14.94 4.87 -15.47
N ASP A 21 14.10 4.68 -16.49
CA ASP A 21 12.81 4.05 -16.34
C ASP A 21 13.10 2.58 -16.02
N LYS A 22 13.63 2.35 -14.81
CA LYS A 22 13.46 1.06 -14.18
C LYS A 22 11.96 0.98 -13.97
N SER A 23 11.28 0.26 -14.85
CA SER A 23 10.07 -0.47 -14.46
C SER A 23 10.48 -1.46 -13.36
N THR A 24 10.75 -0.93 -12.17
CA THR A 24 10.71 -1.72 -10.95
C THR A 24 9.23 -2.03 -10.80
N GLU A 25 8.83 -3.27 -11.07
CA GLU A 25 7.58 -3.76 -10.53
C GLU A 25 7.67 -3.56 -9.01
N SER A 26 7.05 -2.49 -8.50
CA SER A 26 7.05 -2.19 -7.07
C SER A 26 6.27 -3.29 -6.38
N SER A 27 6.92 -4.02 -5.48
CA SER A 27 6.27 -5.11 -4.78
C SER A 27 5.16 -4.56 -3.87
N ALA A 28 4.17 -5.40 -3.55
CA ALA A 28 3.07 -5.03 -2.64
C ALA A 28 3.57 -4.46 -1.30
N SER A 29 4.68 -5.01 -0.80
CA SER A 29 5.34 -4.53 0.41
C SER A 29 5.91 -3.12 0.27
N ASP A 30 6.50 -2.77 -0.88
CA ASP A 30 7.06 -1.43 -1.11
C ASP A 30 5.95 -0.37 -1.15
N GLN A 31 4.82 -0.70 -1.79
CA GLN A 31 3.67 0.20 -1.87
C GLN A 31 2.99 0.41 -0.52
N LEU A 32 2.91 -0.65 0.30
CA LEU A 32 2.40 -0.53 1.67
C LEU A 32 3.29 0.35 2.55
N SER A 33 4.62 0.23 2.48
CA SER A 33 5.53 1.05 3.28
C SER A 33 5.51 2.52 2.89
N ASP A 34 5.22 2.82 1.62
CA ASP A 34 5.17 4.18 1.09
C ASP A 34 3.78 4.82 1.21
N SER A 35 2.76 4.07 1.66
CA SER A 35 1.42 4.60 1.82
C SER A 35 1.36 5.68 2.89
N VAL A 36 0.75 6.81 2.55
CA VAL A 36 0.52 7.93 3.47
C VAL A 36 -0.65 7.69 4.42
N ARG A 37 -1.48 6.66 4.16
CA ARG A 37 -2.69 6.37 4.93
C ARG A 37 -2.35 5.74 6.27
N HIS A 38 -3.17 6.02 7.27
CA HIS A 38 -3.02 5.40 8.59
C HIS A 38 -3.42 3.93 8.57
N HIS A 39 -2.48 3.07 8.97
CA HIS A 39 -2.67 1.63 9.14
C HIS A 39 -2.55 1.25 10.61
N GLU A 40 -3.34 0.29 11.06
CA GLU A 40 -3.16 -0.31 12.38
C GLU A 40 -3.52 -1.80 12.38
N TRP A 41 -3.00 -2.50 13.39
CA TRP A 41 -3.43 -3.86 13.72
C TRP A 41 -4.34 -3.80 14.93
N ILE A 42 -5.54 -4.40 14.82
CA ILE A 42 -6.47 -4.55 15.94
C ILE A 42 -6.68 -6.03 16.27
N ASP A 43 -7.02 -6.30 17.52
CA ASP A 43 -7.41 -7.63 18.00
C ASP A 43 -8.94 -7.73 18.07
N LEU A 44 -9.50 -8.74 17.41
CA LEU A 44 -10.92 -9.06 17.42
C LEU A 44 -11.14 -10.36 18.22
N GLU A 45 -11.93 -10.29 19.29
CA GLU A 45 -12.31 -11.47 20.07
C GLU A 45 -13.36 -12.30 19.30
N ARG A 46 -13.08 -13.60 19.12
CA ARG A 46 -14.01 -14.58 18.54
C ARG A 46 -14.90 -15.17 19.63
N VAL A 47 -16.01 -15.78 19.21
CA VAL A 47 -16.99 -16.41 20.12
C VAL A 47 -16.38 -17.54 20.96
N ASP A 48 -15.35 -18.21 20.45
CA ASP A 48 -14.61 -19.27 21.15
C ASP A 48 -13.52 -18.75 22.10
N GLY A 49 -13.41 -17.42 22.27
CA GLY A 49 -12.41 -16.76 23.10
C GLY A 49 -11.03 -16.61 22.45
N THR A 50 -10.86 -17.07 21.20
CA THR A 50 -9.60 -16.86 20.47
C THR A 50 -9.52 -15.45 19.85
N ILE A 51 -8.31 -14.97 19.60
CA ILE A 51 -8.08 -13.64 19.02
C ILE A 51 -7.84 -13.75 17.51
N CYS A 52 -8.56 -12.95 16.74
CA CYS A 52 -8.36 -12.72 15.32
C CYS A 52 -7.74 -11.34 15.12
N LYS A 53 -6.50 -11.26 14.63
CA LYS A 53 -5.92 -9.97 14.23
C LYS A 53 -6.60 -9.45 12.97
N ALA A 54 -6.71 -8.14 12.84
CA ALA A 54 -7.17 -7.50 11.62
C ALA A 54 -6.31 -6.29 11.29
N PHE A 55 -5.95 -6.17 10.02
CA PHE A 55 -5.30 -4.99 9.47
C PHE A 55 -6.37 -3.97 9.09
N VAL A 56 -6.32 -2.79 9.70
CA VAL A 56 -7.30 -1.72 9.47
C VAL A 56 -6.61 -0.58 8.75
N VAL A 57 -7.23 -0.11 7.67
CA VAL A 57 -6.75 1.04 6.89
C VAL A 57 -7.80 2.13 6.89
N TYR A 58 -7.38 3.31 7.31
CA TYR A 58 -8.24 4.49 7.36
C TYR A 58 -8.14 5.29 6.06
N PRO A 59 -9.28 5.77 5.51
CA PRO A 59 -9.26 6.71 4.41
C PRO A 59 -8.94 8.11 4.93
N GLU A 60 -8.34 8.94 4.08
CA GLU A 60 -8.16 10.37 4.35
C GLU A 60 -9.51 11.10 4.26
N SER A 61 -10.23 11.17 5.38
CA SER A 61 -11.55 11.80 5.49
C SER A 61 -11.72 12.49 6.84
N SER A 62 -12.38 13.65 6.86
CA SER A 62 -12.71 14.40 8.07
C SER A 62 -14.07 14.02 8.69
N GLY A 63 -14.81 13.12 8.06
CA GLY A 63 -16.13 12.68 8.51
C GLY A 63 -16.36 11.17 8.33
N PRO A 64 -17.52 10.65 8.79
CA PRO A 64 -17.84 9.22 8.73
C PRO A 64 -17.78 8.67 7.30
N THR A 65 -17.14 7.51 7.13
CA THR A 65 -17.00 6.82 5.85
C THR A 65 -17.71 5.47 5.87
N LYS A 66 -18.02 4.95 4.67
CA LYS A 66 -18.51 3.57 4.54
C LYS A 66 -17.38 2.60 4.82
N SER A 67 -17.71 1.47 5.45
CA SER A 67 -16.74 0.42 5.73
C SER A 67 -16.80 -0.72 4.72
N VAL A 68 -15.66 -1.38 4.51
CA VAL A 68 -15.51 -2.59 3.71
C VAL A 68 -14.72 -3.61 4.52
N ILE A 69 -15.15 -4.88 4.46
CA ILE A 69 -14.38 -6.01 4.99
C ILE A 69 -13.71 -6.72 3.82
N VAL A 70 -12.38 -6.83 3.85
CA VAL A 70 -11.59 -7.57 2.87
C VAL A 70 -11.29 -8.96 3.43
N ILE A 71 -11.68 -9.99 2.68
CA ILE A 71 -11.42 -11.39 3.01
C ILE A 71 -10.34 -11.90 2.06
N HIS A 72 -9.23 -12.36 2.62
CA HIS A 72 -8.11 -12.90 1.86
C HIS A 72 -8.41 -14.30 1.29
N GLU A 73 -7.58 -14.76 0.35
CA GLU A 73 -7.66 -16.10 -0.23
C GLU A 73 -7.04 -17.20 0.67
N ASN A 74 -6.85 -18.41 0.13
CA ASN A 74 -6.32 -19.58 0.83
C ASN A 74 -4.89 -19.46 1.41
N ARG A 75 -4.15 -18.37 1.17
CA ARG A 75 -2.81 -18.11 1.75
C ARG A 75 -2.80 -17.20 2.97
N GLY A 76 -3.95 -16.68 3.40
CA GLY A 76 -4.00 -15.79 4.56
C GLY A 76 -3.83 -14.33 4.20
N LEU A 77 -3.76 -13.48 5.22
CA LEU A 77 -3.60 -12.04 5.07
C LEU A 77 -2.14 -11.68 4.72
N ASN A 78 -1.82 -11.71 3.43
CA ASN A 78 -0.50 -11.38 2.90
C ASN A 78 -0.37 -9.90 2.49
N ASP A 79 0.82 -9.51 2.03
CA ASP A 79 1.10 -8.13 1.58
C ASP A 79 0.18 -7.69 0.44
N TRP A 80 -0.15 -8.57 -0.49
CA TRP A 80 -1.08 -8.24 -1.57
C TRP A 80 -2.49 -7.93 -1.04
N ALA A 81 -3.00 -8.73 -0.10
CA ALA A 81 -4.31 -8.49 0.50
C ALA A 81 -4.34 -7.18 1.31
N ARG A 82 -3.24 -6.84 1.98
CA ARG A 82 -3.09 -5.57 2.70
C ARG A 82 -2.97 -4.38 1.75
N GLU A 83 -2.24 -4.51 0.65
CA GLU A 83 -2.15 -3.49 -0.40
C GLU A 83 -3.53 -3.24 -1.01
N PHE A 84 -4.28 -4.29 -1.32
CA PHE A 84 -5.65 -4.14 -1.82
C PHE A 84 -6.56 -3.42 -0.81
N ALA A 85 -6.41 -3.70 0.49
CA ALA A 85 -7.11 -2.94 1.53
C ALA A 85 -6.71 -1.45 1.54
N ASP A 86 -5.41 -1.18 1.35
CA ASP A 86 -4.90 0.18 1.24
C ASP A 86 -5.42 0.91 -0.01
N GLU A 87 -5.52 0.26 -1.17
CA GLU A 87 -6.12 0.83 -2.38
C GLU A 87 -7.60 1.19 -2.18
N LEU A 88 -8.36 0.31 -1.53
CA LEU A 88 -9.77 0.57 -1.21
C LEU A 88 -9.92 1.74 -0.24
N ALA A 89 -9.02 1.88 0.74
CA ALA A 89 -9.01 3.04 1.61
C ALA A 89 -8.67 4.33 0.85
N GLY A 90 -7.78 4.25 -0.14
CA GLY A 90 -7.53 5.34 -1.10
C GLY A 90 -8.78 5.77 -1.89
N LYS A 91 -9.78 4.89 -2.00
CA LYS A 91 -11.10 5.19 -2.60
C LYS A 91 -12.13 5.73 -1.60
N GLY A 92 -11.74 5.99 -0.36
CA GLY A 92 -12.58 6.63 0.67
C GLY A 92 -13.32 5.66 1.60
N PHE A 93 -12.92 4.40 1.67
CA PHE A 93 -13.52 3.40 2.56
C PHE A 93 -12.70 3.20 3.83
N LEU A 94 -13.35 2.98 4.97
CA LEU A 94 -12.69 2.35 6.12
C LEU A 94 -12.58 0.85 5.85
N VAL A 95 -11.36 0.33 5.77
CA VAL A 95 -11.15 -1.05 5.36
C VAL A 95 -10.65 -1.87 6.53
N ILE A 96 -11.30 -3.02 6.77
CA ILE A 96 -10.94 -3.99 7.80
C ILE A 96 -10.59 -5.28 7.08
N ALA A 97 -9.36 -5.77 7.23
CA ALA A 97 -8.89 -7.02 6.65
C ALA A 97 -8.52 -8.00 7.77
N PRO A 98 -9.44 -8.88 8.21
CA PRO A 98 -9.18 -9.88 9.24
C PRO A 98 -8.22 -10.96 8.72
N ASP A 99 -7.30 -11.40 9.57
CA ASP A 99 -6.48 -12.59 9.34
C ASP A 99 -7.22 -13.84 9.85
N LEU A 100 -7.86 -14.54 8.92
CA LEU A 100 -8.73 -15.68 9.19
C LEU A 100 -7.98 -17.02 9.17
N ILE A 101 -6.71 -17.05 8.75
CA ILE A 101 -5.93 -18.29 8.64
C ILE A 101 -4.89 -18.39 9.75
N SER A 102 -4.29 -17.27 10.13
CA SER A 102 -3.27 -17.33 11.16
C SER A 102 -3.79 -17.83 12.50
N ASN A 103 -2.92 -18.53 13.22
CA ASN A 103 -3.19 -19.09 14.55
C ASN A 103 -4.39 -20.06 14.56
N THR A 104 -4.77 -20.62 13.41
CA THR A 104 -5.81 -21.66 13.31
C THR A 104 -5.29 -23.08 13.59
N VAL A 105 -3.96 -23.24 13.60
CA VAL A 105 -3.28 -24.50 13.92
C VAL A 105 -2.39 -24.28 15.14
N GLU A 106 -2.52 -25.15 16.14
CA GLU A 106 -1.73 -25.07 17.36
C GLU A 106 -0.22 -25.15 17.05
N GLY A 107 0.55 -24.23 17.63
CA GLY A 107 2.00 -24.11 17.40
C GLY A 107 2.40 -23.43 16.09
N ILE A 108 1.44 -22.98 15.26
CA ILE A 108 1.72 -22.18 14.06
C ILE A 108 1.18 -20.76 14.27
N GLU A 109 2.10 -19.82 14.52
CA GLU A 109 1.76 -18.41 14.64
C GLU A 109 2.03 -17.65 13.33
N LYS A 110 1.06 -16.88 12.84
CA LYS A 110 1.30 -15.89 11.77
C LYS A 110 0.46 -14.63 11.93
N THR A 111 0.90 -13.51 11.36
CA THR A 111 0.09 -12.31 11.07
C THR A 111 0.78 -11.47 9.98
N THR A 112 1.57 -12.15 9.16
CA THR A 112 2.26 -11.72 7.93
C THR A 112 2.94 -12.95 7.33
#